data_AF-A0A0J8A773-F1
#
_entry.id   AF-A0A0J8A773-F1
#
_cell.length_a   1.000
_cell.length_b   1.000
_cell.length_c   1.000
_cell.angle_alpha   90.00
_cell.angle_beta   90.00
_cell.angle_gamma   90.00
#
_symmetry.space_group_name_H-M   'P 1'
#
loop_
_entity.id
_entity.type
_entity.pdbx_description
1 polymer ?
#
loop_
_entity_poly.entity_id
_entity_poly.type
_entity_poly.pdbx_seq_one_letter_code
_entity_poly.pdbx_strand_id
1 'polypeptide(L)'
;MTRALDIGAIRAQVRALDYVRGTPAEVAMWREGDAEARANLAIEGMDLDADEHALFDMLRAEAVPPPLATAIVLKLLDHPDADPALAITPATIG
;
A
#
# COMPACT_ATOMS: atom_id res chain seq x y z
N MET A 1 -5.76 17.48 7.75
CA MET A 1 -6.84 17.15 6.79
C MET A 1 -6.51 15.77 6.26
N THR A 2 -7.25 14.73 6.67
CA THR A 2 -7.07 13.40 6.10
C THR A 2 -7.50 13.48 4.64
N ARG A 3 -6.57 13.24 3.73
CA ARG A 3 -6.76 13.41 2.31
C ARG A 3 -7.35 12.10 1.79
N ALA A 4 -8.65 12.10 1.46
CA ALA A 4 -9.34 10.90 0.99
C ALA A 4 -8.60 10.31 -0.22
N LEU A 5 -8.12 9.06 -0.11
CA LEU A 5 -7.39 8.41 -1.20
C LEU A 5 -8.36 7.83 -2.23
N ASP A 6 -8.13 8.11 -3.51
CA ASP A 6 -8.82 7.42 -4.59
C ASP A 6 -8.18 6.04 -4.81
N ILE A 7 -8.63 5.06 -4.03
CA ILE A 7 -8.14 3.68 -4.09
C ILE A 7 -8.36 3.06 -5.48
N GLY A 8 -9.41 3.47 -6.21
CA GLY A 8 -9.69 2.99 -7.56
C GLY A 8 -8.63 3.47 -8.55
N ALA A 9 -8.33 4.76 -8.54
CA ALA A 9 -7.28 5.35 -9.37
C ALA A 9 -5.90 4.81 -9.02
N ILE A 10 -5.58 4.66 -7.72
CA ILE A 10 -4.30 4.07 -7.28
C ILE A 10 -4.20 2.62 -7.75
N ARG A 11 -5.25 1.81 -7.61
CA ARG A 11 -5.27 0.42 -8.08
C ARG A 11 -5.01 0.33 -9.58
N ALA A 12 -5.57 1.23 -10.39
CA ALA A 12 -5.32 1.26 -11.83
C ALA A 12 -3.85 1.53 -12.14
N GLN A 13 -3.22 2.47 -11.42
CA GLN A 13 -1.78 2.76 -11.57
C GLN A 13 -0.92 1.57 -11.14
N VAL A 14 -1.22 0.94 -9.99
CA VAL A 14 -0.52 -0.27 -9.52
C VAL A 14 -0.58 -1.38 -10.56
N ARG A 15 -1.74 -1.63 -11.16
CA ARG A 15 -1.89 -2.65 -12.21
C ARG A 15 -1.11 -2.36 -13.49
N ALA A 16 -0.75 -1.09 -13.73
CA ALA A 16 0.03 -0.68 -14.89
C ALA A 16 1.55 -0.76 -14.65
N LEU A 17 2.00 -0.95 -13.40
CA LEU A 17 3.41 -1.16 -13.08
C LEU A 17 3.88 -2.52 -13.59
N ASP A 18 5.14 -2.58 -14.05
CA ASP A 18 5.80 -3.82 -14.40
C ASP A 18 6.44 -4.44 -13.15
N TYR A 19 5.76 -5.41 -12.54
CA TYR A 19 6.26 -6.15 -11.40
C TYR A 19 5.74 -7.58 -11.38
N VAL A 20 6.49 -8.47 -10.74
CA VAL A 20 6.08 -9.85 -10.51
C VAL A 20 5.16 -9.89 -9.30
N ARG A 21 3.91 -10.31 -9.51
CA ARG A 21 2.95 -10.55 -8.44
C ARG A 21 3.38 -11.74 -7.60
N GLY A 22 3.16 -11.67 -6.29
CA GLY A 22 3.43 -12.78 -5.40
C GLY A 22 2.64 -14.03 -5.77
N THR A 23 3.26 -15.19 -5.57
CA THR A 23 2.59 -16.48 -5.63
C THR A 23 1.57 -16.61 -4.49
N PRO A 24 0.59 -17.54 -4.58
CA PRO A 24 -0.37 -17.74 -3.50
C PRO A 24 0.26 -18.04 -2.13
N ALA A 25 1.39 -18.75 -2.12
CA ALA A 25 2.13 -19.06 -0.90
C ALA A 25 2.80 -17.82 -0.29
N GLU A 26 3.49 -17.03 -1.11
CA GLU A 26 4.10 -15.77 -0.68
C GLU A 26 3.04 -14.78 -0.19
N VAL A 27 1.92 -14.65 -0.92
CA VAL A 27 0.80 -13.82 -0.50
C VAL A 27 0.29 -14.27 0.86
N ALA A 28 0.07 -15.57 1.09
CA ALA A 28 -0.38 -16.07 2.38
C ALA A 28 0.58 -15.69 3.52
N MET A 29 1.88 -15.86 3.32
CA MET A 29 2.90 -15.45 4.30
C MET A 29 2.87 -13.93 4.57
N TRP A 30 2.74 -13.10 3.53
CA TRP A 30 2.66 -11.65 3.70
C TRP A 30 1.37 -11.22 4.41
N ARG A 31 0.25 -11.92 4.19
CA ARG A 31 -1.01 -11.62 4.89
C ARG A 31 -0.90 -11.87 6.38
N GLU A 32 -0.22 -12.95 6.77
CA GLU A 32 0.01 -13.28 8.18
C GLU A 32 0.89 -12.22 8.85
N GLY A 33 2.03 -11.89 8.25
CA GLY A 33 2.94 -10.87 8.79
C GLY A 33 2.33 -9.47 8.86
N ASP A 34 1.53 -9.08 7.87
CA ASP A 34 0.78 -7.81 7.89
C ASP A 34 -0.26 -7.76 9.00
N ALA A 35 -1.02 -8.84 9.20
CA ALA A 35 -2.03 -8.90 10.26
C ALA A 35 -1.39 -8.81 11.65
N GLU A 36 -0.25 -9.47 11.86
CA GLU A 36 0.54 -9.36 13.09
C GLU A 36 1.07 -7.93 13.29
N ALA A 37 1.65 -7.33 12.25
CA ALA A 37 2.16 -5.96 12.32
C ALA A 37 1.06 -4.95 12.64
N ARG A 38 -0.11 -5.04 12.00
CA ARG A 38 -1.27 -4.17 12.27
C ARG A 38 -1.81 -4.35 13.68
N ALA A 39 -1.88 -5.59 14.18
CA ALA A 39 -2.29 -5.85 15.55
C ALA A 39 -1.33 -5.20 16.56
N ASN A 40 -0.02 -5.28 16.32
CA ASN A 40 0.99 -4.63 17.16
C ASN A 40 0.86 -3.11 17.14
N LEU A 41 0.70 -2.49 15.95
CA LEU A 41 0.52 -1.05 15.81
C LEU A 41 -0.73 -0.55 16.55
N ALA A 42 -1.85 -1.27 16.44
CA ALA A 42 -3.08 -0.92 17.14
C ALA A 42 -2.92 -0.98 18.68
N ILE A 43 -2.18 -1.97 19.19
CA ILE A 43 -1.84 -2.06 20.62
C ILE A 43 -0.97 -0.87 21.05
N GLU A 44 -0.05 -0.41 20.20
CA GLU A 44 0.80 0.75 20.45
C GLU A 44 0.08 2.10 20.26
N GLY A 45 -1.23 2.09 19.95
CA GLY A 45 -2.01 3.32 19.72
C GLY A 45 -1.67 4.01 18.39
N MET A 46 -1.04 3.30 17.46
CA MET A 46 -0.67 3.73 16.11
C MET A 46 -1.52 3.00 15.06
N ASP A 47 -2.80 2.79 15.36
CA ASP A 47 -3.70 2.17 14.39
C ASP A 47 -3.83 3.04 13.15
N LEU A 48 -4.02 2.37 12.02
CA LEU A 48 -4.17 3.04 10.74
C LEU A 48 -5.58 3.59 10.61
N ASP A 49 -5.73 4.67 9.84
CA ASP A 49 -7.05 5.18 9.48
C ASP A 49 -7.74 4.31 8.39
N ALA A 50 -8.98 4.67 8.07
CA ALA A 50 -9.79 3.93 7.12
C ALA A 50 -9.20 3.93 5.69
N ASP A 51 -8.56 5.02 5.27
CA ASP A 51 -7.97 5.14 3.94
C ASP A 51 -6.66 4.36 3.86
N GLU A 52 -5.85 4.40 4.92
CA GLU A 52 -4.65 3.59 5.06
C GLU A 52 -5.00 2.09 5.05
N HIS A 53 -6.00 1.66 5.82
CA HIS A 53 -6.52 0.28 5.74
C HIS A 53 -6.93 -0.11 4.32
N ALA A 54 -7.71 0.74 3.64
CA ALA A 54 -8.16 0.48 2.28
C ALA A 54 -6.99 0.39 1.27
N LEU A 55 -5.95 1.22 1.46
CA LEU A 55 -4.73 1.17 0.66
C LEU A 55 -3.98 -0.16 0.84
N PHE A 56 -3.70 -0.57 2.08
CA PHE A 56 -2.99 -1.82 2.36
C PHE A 56 -3.78 -3.04 1.90
N ASP A 57 -5.09 -3.06 2.12
CA ASP A 57 -5.97 -4.13 1.65
C ASP A 57 -5.98 -4.22 0.10
N MET A 58 -5.94 -3.09 -0.59
CA MET A 58 -5.83 -3.03 -2.05
C MET A 58 -4.50 -3.59 -2.55
N LEU A 59 -3.36 -3.15 -2.00
CA LEU A 59 -2.03 -3.62 -2.40
C LEU A 59 -1.90 -5.14 -2.24
N ARG A 60 -2.45 -5.66 -1.15
CA ARG A 60 -2.52 -7.11 -0.88
C ARG A 60 -3.41 -7.86 -1.86
N ALA A 61 -4.57 -7.29 -2.23
CA ALA A 61 -5.44 -7.88 -3.23
C ALA A 61 -4.77 -7.94 -4.61
N GLU A 62 -3.87 -7.00 -4.90
CA GLU A 62 -3.07 -6.99 -6.13
C GLU A 62 -1.77 -7.81 -6.02
N ALA A 63 -1.56 -8.54 -4.92
CA ALA A 63 -0.37 -9.37 -4.66
C ALA A 63 0.94 -8.58 -4.87
N VAL A 64 0.94 -7.31 -4.46
CA VAL A 64 2.12 -6.44 -4.50
C VAL A 64 3.16 -6.94 -3.51
N PRO A 65 4.41 -7.18 -3.94
CA PRO A 65 5.49 -7.56 -3.01
C PRO A 65 5.74 -6.48 -1.95
N PRO A 66 6.09 -6.84 -0.70
CA PRO A 66 6.29 -5.86 0.38
C PRO A 66 7.26 -4.71 0.04
N PRO A 67 8.41 -4.93 -0.62
CA PRO A 67 9.30 -3.82 -1.02
C PRO A 67 8.64 -2.81 -1.96
N LEU A 68 7.80 -3.29 -2.90
CA LEU A 68 7.07 -2.41 -3.81
C LEU A 68 5.92 -1.70 -3.11
N ALA A 69 5.22 -2.36 -2.17
CA ALA A 69 4.19 -1.72 -1.36
C ALA A 69 4.76 -0.53 -0.57
N THR A 70 5.94 -0.68 0.04
CA THR A 70 6.66 0.41 0.69
C THR A 70 6.98 1.55 -0.29
N ALA A 71 7.54 1.24 -1.46
CA ALA A 71 7.88 2.25 -2.47
C ALA A 71 6.64 3.04 -2.94
N ILE A 72 5.50 2.37 -3.11
CA ILE A 72 4.22 2.99 -3.44
C ILE A 72 3.78 3.95 -2.32
N VAL A 73 3.84 3.52 -1.06
CA VAL A 73 3.46 4.38 0.09
C VAL A 73 4.38 5.60 0.18
N LEU A 74 5.69 5.43 0.07
CA LEU A 74 6.64 6.55 0.06
C LEU A 74 6.32 7.56 -1.03
N LYS A 75 6.00 7.07 -2.24
CA LYS A 75 5.63 7.92 -3.37
C LYS A 75 4.31 8.68 -3.14
N LEU A 76 3.31 8.03 -2.56
CA LEU A 76 2.01 8.66 -2.25
C LEU A 76 2.13 9.74 -1.17
N LEU A 77 3.07 9.58 -0.24
CA LEU A 77 3.35 10.53 0.83
C LEU A 77 4.34 11.63 0.43
N ASP A 78 4.84 11.62 -0.81
CA ASP A 78 5.91 12.52 -1.28
C ASP A 78 7.14 12.49 -0.36
N HIS A 79 7.48 11.30 0.14
CA HIS A 79 8.59 11.09 1.07
C HIS A 79 9.94 11.34 0.36
N PRO A 80 10.96 11.93 1.03
CA PRO A 80 12.28 12.19 0.41
C PRO A 80 12.97 10.94 -0.13
N ASP A 81 12.71 9.78 0.47
CA ASP A 81 13.25 8.47 0.02
C ASP A 81 12.43 7.81 -1.11
N ALA A 82 11.35 8.46 -1.58
CA ALA A 82 10.55 7.91 -2.66
C ALA A 82 11.35 7.88 -3.97
N ASP A 83 11.22 6.78 -4.72
CA ASP A 83 11.76 6.73 -6.08
C ASP A 83 11.01 7.74 -6.97
N PRO A 84 11.69 8.78 -7.48
CA PRO A 84 11.04 9.78 -8.34
C PRO A 84 10.54 9.16 -9.65
N ALA A 85 11.16 8.08 -10.13
CA ALA A 85 10.79 7.40 -11.37
C ALA A 85 9.62 6.42 -11.22
N LEU A 86 9.19 6.08 -9.99
CA LEU A 86 8.03 5.22 -9.78
C LEU A 86 6.79 5.89 -10.35
N ALA A 87 6.14 5.22 -11.32
CA ALA A 87 4.96 5.71 -12.04
C ALA A 87 3.67 5.63 -11.22
N ILE A 88 3.71 6.14 -10.00
CA ILE A 88 2.59 6.31 -9.09
C ILE A 88 2.47 7.79 -8.74
N THR A 89 1.25 8.30 -8.74
CA THR A 89 0.92 9.66 -8.36
C THR A 89 -0.16 9.66 -7.27
N PRO A 90 -0.10 10.59 -6.30
CA PRO A 90 -1.17 10.75 -5.32
C PRO A 90 -2.50 11.05 -6.02
N ALA A 91 -3.48 10.16 -5.87
CA ALA A 91 -4.85 10.36 -6.36
C ALA A 91 -5.78 10.52 -5.17
N THR A 92 -6.51 11.63 -5.12
CA THR A 92 -7.37 11.96 -3.98
C THR A 92 -8.74 12.41 -4.40
N ILE A 93 -9.74 12.02 -3.62
CA ILE A 93 -11.14 12.35 -3.85
C ILE A 93 -11.34 13.80 -3.38
N GLY A 94 -11.76 14.67 -4.30
CA GLY A 94 -11.99 16.11 -4.04
C GLY A 94 -13.31 16.42 -3.36
#